data_AF-A0AAD9M5D3-F1
#
_entry.id   AF-A0AAD9M5D3-F1
#
_cell.length_a   1.000
_cell.length_b   1.000
_cell.length_c   1.000
_cell.angle_alpha   90.00
_cell.angle_beta   90.00
_cell.angle_gamma   90.00
#
_symmetry.space_group_name_H-M   'P 1'
#
loop_
_entity.id
_entity.type
_entity.pdbx_description
1 polymer ?
#
loop_
_entity_poly.entity_id
_entity_poly.type
_entity_poly.pdbx_seq_one_letter_code
_entity_poly.pdbx_strand_id
1 'polypeptide(L)'
;MSYNITVNEGRPNQTVTKIWNTTQFEASNSAHDDEYVFVDVPVEMNATSTSRYSTSRVALAALRRFVDPLIEGTYEKQYTIINFSSDWAEGMYNARLNLPSWINRFSTSLTNEVRLHGSVRDKQRHQYSGQAYKIAQMIIVEWKWLLFPTGLIIISVYYLFHTIIRGARDGISVWKSDSLPMLFCRIDASILARVGDGMDVPNGLDNAVGEVKVCLLREDDGDWVFKPIESEESSSESDSD
;
A
#
# COMPACT_ATOMS: atom_id res chain seq x y z
N MET A 1 21.22 22.13 -24.90
CA MET A 1 20.11 21.41 -25.56
C MET A 1 18.87 21.53 -24.69
N SER A 2 17.69 21.74 -25.27
CA SER A 2 16.41 21.70 -24.58
C SER A 2 15.70 20.39 -24.89
N TYR A 3 14.98 19.88 -23.91
CA TYR A 3 14.29 18.60 -24.01
C TYR A 3 12.84 18.75 -23.60
N ASN A 4 11.96 18.10 -24.35
CA ASN A 4 10.60 17.85 -23.93
C ASN A 4 10.56 16.44 -23.33
N ILE A 5 10.33 16.39 -22.02
CA ILE A 5 10.25 15.14 -21.26
C ILE A 5 8.78 14.91 -20.95
N THR A 6 8.29 13.71 -21.22
CA THR A 6 6.96 13.25 -20.81
C THR A 6 7.09 11.92 -20.09
N VAL A 7 6.21 11.64 -19.14
CA VAL A 7 6.20 10.37 -18.39
C VAL A 7 4.84 9.73 -18.56
N ASN A 8 4.81 8.58 -19.22
CA ASN A 8 3.59 7.76 -19.36
C ASN A 8 3.82 6.42 -18.65
N GLU A 9 2.94 6.06 -17.72
CA GLU A 9 2.98 4.79 -16.99
C GLU A 9 4.36 4.48 -16.35
N GLY A 10 5.02 5.50 -15.81
CA GLY A 10 6.35 5.38 -15.19
C GLY A 10 7.50 5.26 -16.19
N ARG A 11 7.26 5.28 -17.50
CA ARG A 11 8.30 5.30 -18.53
C ARG A 11 8.57 6.75 -18.99
N PRO A 12 9.78 7.29 -18.76
CA PRO A 12 10.14 8.59 -19.28
C PRO A 12 10.41 8.51 -20.79
N ASN A 13 9.82 9.43 -21.55
CA ASN A 13 10.14 9.67 -22.95
C ASN A 13 10.74 11.07 -23.08
N GLN A 14 11.90 11.19 -23.71
CA GLN A 14 12.64 12.44 -23.83
C GLN A 14 12.94 12.70 -25.30
N THR A 15 12.48 13.84 -25.80
CA THR A 15 12.74 14.30 -27.16
C THR A 15 13.53 15.60 -27.14
N VAL A 16 14.49 15.74 -28.05
CA VAL A 16 15.26 16.98 -28.20
C VAL A 16 14.37 17.99 -28.91
N THR A 17 14.11 19.13 -28.28
CA THR A 17 13.34 20.22 -28.89
C THR A 17 14.26 21.10 -29.70
N LYS A 18 15.37 21.55 -29.10
CA LYS A 18 16.32 22.44 -29.78
C LYS A 18 17.74 22.29 -29.25
N ILE A 19 18.70 22.54 -30.12
CA ILE A 19 20.12 22.60 -29.79
C ILE A 19 20.58 24.04 -29.93
N TRP A 20 21.34 24.50 -28.93
CA TRP A 20 21.91 25.84 -28.87
C TRP A 20 23.31 25.75 -28.27
N ASN A 21 24.27 26.50 -28.81
CA ASN A 21 25.69 26.36 -28.50
C ASN A 21 26.48 27.69 -28.46
N THR A 22 25.84 28.84 -28.60
CA THR A 22 26.55 30.13 -28.60
C THR A 22 26.90 30.52 -27.16
N THR A 23 28.18 30.79 -26.94
CA THR A 23 28.70 31.26 -25.66
C THR A 23 29.67 32.42 -25.87
N GLN A 24 29.77 33.28 -24.87
CA GLN A 24 30.71 34.38 -24.81
C GLN A 24 31.52 34.27 -23.51
N PHE A 25 32.82 34.50 -23.61
CA PHE A 25 33.66 34.62 -22.42
C PHE A 25 33.48 36.02 -21.81
N GLU A 26 33.22 36.06 -20.50
CA GLU A 26 33.18 37.29 -19.72
C GLU A 26 34.22 37.21 -18.60
N ALA A 27 35.08 38.23 -18.54
CA ALA A 27 36.10 38.34 -17.50
C ALA A 27 35.45 38.68 -16.15
N SER A 28 36.09 38.24 -15.08
CA SER A 28 35.67 38.52 -13.71
C SER A 28 35.46 40.02 -13.42
N ASN A 29 34.48 40.31 -12.57
CA ASN A 29 34.20 41.63 -12.04
C ASN A 29 33.72 41.52 -10.57
N SER A 30 33.22 42.60 -9.99
CA SER A 30 32.75 42.61 -8.59
C SER A 30 31.52 41.73 -8.32
N ALA A 31 30.84 41.22 -9.35
CA ALA A 31 29.62 40.42 -9.25
C ALA A 31 29.81 38.94 -9.63
N HIS A 32 30.81 38.60 -10.45
CA HIS A 32 31.07 37.23 -10.89
C HIS A 32 32.56 36.98 -11.21
N ASP A 33 32.96 35.72 -11.17
CA ASP A 33 34.30 35.27 -11.60
C ASP A 33 34.38 35.13 -13.13
N ASP A 34 35.55 34.71 -13.63
CA ASP A 34 35.72 34.35 -15.05
C ASP A 34 34.74 33.24 -15.44
N GLU A 35 33.91 33.51 -16.45
CA GLU A 35 32.85 32.59 -16.85
C GLU A 35 32.56 32.60 -18.34
N TYR A 36 31.95 31.51 -18.81
CA TYR A 36 31.35 31.41 -20.13
C TYR A 36 29.84 31.56 -20.01
N VAL A 37 29.31 32.62 -20.61
CA VAL A 37 27.89 32.98 -20.56
C VAL A 37 27.22 32.47 -21.83
N PHE A 38 26.06 31.85 -21.68
CA PHE A 38 25.21 31.47 -22.80
C PHE A 38 24.44 32.70 -23.27
N VAL A 39 24.73 33.15 -24.50
CA VAL A 39 24.12 34.32 -25.13
C VAL A 39 23.14 33.90 -26.22
N ASP A 40 22.25 34.81 -26.64
CA ASP A 40 21.22 34.64 -27.69
C ASP A 40 20.37 33.36 -27.58
N VAL A 41 20.02 32.96 -26.35
CA VAL A 41 19.23 31.74 -26.11
C VAL A 41 17.87 31.82 -26.82
N PRO A 42 17.52 30.84 -27.70
CA PRO A 42 16.27 30.85 -28.44
C PRO A 42 15.04 30.87 -27.52
N VAL A 43 14.02 31.65 -27.89
CA VAL A 43 12.75 31.80 -27.13
C VAL A 43 12.06 30.45 -26.89
N GLU A 44 12.16 29.52 -27.83
CA GLU A 44 11.63 28.15 -27.74
C GLU A 44 12.22 27.32 -26.58
N MET A 45 13.33 27.75 -25.98
CA MET A 45 13.94 27.08 -24.83
C MET A 45 13.36 27.55 -23.48
N ASN A 46 12.37 28.44 -23.47
CA ASN A 46 11.74 28.98 -22.25
C ASN A 46 12.76 29.56 -21.23
N ALA A 47 13.89 30.05 -21.72
CA ALA A 47 14.85 30.76 -20.89
C ALA A 47 14.28 32.14 -20.53
N THR A 48 14.27 32.47 -19.24
CA THR A 48 13.86 33.80 -18.77
C THR A 48 14.94 34.82 -19.09
N SER A 49 14.55 35.96 -19.66
CA SER A 49 15.48 37.06 -19.99
C SER A 49 16.12 37.71 -18.76
N THR A 50 15.57 37.49 -17.56
CA THR A 50 16.09 37.97 -16.29
C THR A 50 17.15 37.04 -15.68
N SER A 51 17.30 35.81 -16.20
CA SER A 51 18.22 34.82 -15.66
C SER A 51 19.50 34.80 -16.48
N ARG A 52 20.66 34.92 -15.80
CA ARG A 52 21.96 34.71 -16.41
C ARG A 52 22.33 33.23 -16.33
N TYR A 53 22.60 32.63 -17.50
CA TYR A 53 23.05 31.25 -17.61
C TYR A 53 24.54 31.25 -17.93
N SER A 54 25.36 30.78 -17.01
CA SER A 54 26.81 30.76 -17.18
C SER A 54 27.45 29.53 -16.54
N THR A 55 28.65 29.21 -17.00
CA THR A 55 29.51 28.18 -16.43
C THR A 55 30.83 28.81 -16.03
N SER A 56 31.22 28.66 -14.76
CA SER A 56 32.50 29.16 -14.27
C SER A 56 33.68 28.51 -15.03
N ARG A 57 34.69 29.32 -15.35
CA ARG A 57 35.94 28.84 -15.95
C ARG A 57 36.68 27.86 -15.05
N VAL A 58 36.61 28.06 -13.73
CA VAL A 58 37.23 27.17 -12.74
C VAL A 58 36.53 25.80 -12.74
N ALA A 59 35.19 25.79 -12.83
CA ALA A 59 34.44 24.55 -12.93
C ALA A 59 34.78 23.78 -14.23
N LEU A 60 34.91 24.49 -15.35
CA LEU A 60 35.36 23.90 -16.63
C LEU A 60 36.79 23.36 -16.54
N ALA A 61 37.71 24.08 -15.89
CA ALA A 61 39.08 23.63 -15.68
C ALA A 61 39.14 22.39 -14.78
N ALA A 62 38.34 22.35 -13.72
CA ALA A 62 38.23 21.19 -12.83
C ALA A 62 37.65 19.98 -13.57
N LEU A 63 36.58 20.16 -14.34
CA LEU A 63 35.98 19.11 -15.16
C LEU A 63 37.01 18.57 -16.17
N ARG A 64 37.73 19.45 -16.85
CA ARG A 64 38.78 19.04 -17.79
C ARG A 64 39.88 18.25 -17.10
N ARG A 65 40.37 18.71 -15.95
CA ARG A 65 41.38 17.99 -15.16
C ARG A 65 40.90 16.61 -14.71
N PHE A 66 39.60 16.43 -14.45
CA PHE A 66 39.01 15.14 -14.13
C PHE A 66 38.89 14.23 -15.36
N VAL A 67 38.49 14.78 -16.51
CA VAL A 67 38.22 14.01 -17.74
C VAL A 67 39.50 13.65 -18.50
N ASP A 68 40.49 14.55 -18.54
CA ASP A 68 41.75 14.35 -19.28
C ASP A 68 42.40 12.97 -19.01
N PRO A 69 42.63 12.53 -17.75
CA PRO A 69 43.24 11.23 -17.48
C PRO A 69 42.33 10.02 -17.77
N LEU A 70 41.01 10.22 -17.91
CA LEU A 70 40.09 9.15 -18.28
C LEU A 70 40.16 8.87 -19.78
N ILE A 71 40.36 9.91 -20.58
CA ILE A 71 40.39 9.82 -22.05
C ILE A 71 41.80 9.50 -22.55
N GLU A 72 42.82 9.86 -21.79
CA GLU A 72 44.21 9.46 -22.09
C GLU A 72 44.39 7.96 -21.85
N GLY A 73 44.69 7.24 -22.92
CA GLY A 73 44.91 5.80 -22.84
C GLY A 73 45.64 5.27 -24.06
N THR A 74 46.40 4.21 -23.84
CA THR A 74 47.07 3.42 -24.88
C THR A 74 46.29 2.13 -25.14
N TYR A 75 46.48 1.58 -26.34
CA TYR A 75 46.06 0.23 -26.67
C TYR A 75 47.22 -0.53 -27.31
N GLU A 76 47.36 -1.80 -26.97
CA GLU A 76 48.32 -2.73 -27.58
C GLU A 76 47.54 -3.80 -28.34
N LYS A 77 47.94 -4.08 -29.59
CA LYS A 77 47.30 -5.09 -30.42
C LYS A 77 48.24 -6.27 -30.62
N GLN A 78 47.89 -7.41 -30.03
CA GLN A 78 48.59 -8.68 -30.23
C GLN A 78 47.69 -9.64 -31.01
N TYR A 79 47.98 -9.83 -32.29
CA TYR A 79 47.15 -10.60 -33.23
C TYR A 79 45.68 -10.11 -33.28
N THR A 80 44.76 -10.87 -32.68
CA THR A 80 43.32 -10.59 -32.61
C THR A 80 42.87 -9.96 -31.29
N ILE A 81 43.74 -9.92 -30.29
CA ILE A 81 43.43 -9.37 -28.96
C ILE A 81 43.94 -7.94 -28.90
N ILE A 82 43.08 -7.02 -28.47
CA ILE A 82 43.43 -5.63 -28.19
C ILE A 82 43.36 -5.45 -26.68
N ASN A 83 44.49 -5.12 -26.07
CA ASN A 83 44.56 -4.76 -24.66
C ASN A 83 44.49 -3.25 -24.54
N PHE A 84 43.52 -2.75 -23.77
CA PHE A 84 43.38 -1.35 -23.47
C PHE A 84 43.97 -1.05 -22.09
N SER A 85 44.57 0.13 -21.95
CA SER A 85 45.04 0.63 -20.66
C SER A 85 43.91 0.95 -19.67
N SER A 86 42.70 1.23 -20.18
CA SER A 86 41.51 1.51 -19.38
C SER A 86 40.21 1.19 -20.12
N ASP A 87 39.14 0.95 -19.37
CA ASP A 87 37.78 0.75 -19.91
C ASP A 87 37.29 1.98 -20.69
N TRP A 88 37.76 3.17 -20.32
CA TRP A 88 37.45 4.42 -21.03
C TRP A 88 38.14 4.47 -22.39
N ALA A 89 39.39 4.04 -22.47
CA ALA A 89 40.12 3.92 -23.72
C ALA A 89 39.48 2.89 -24.65
N GLU A 90 39.03 1.74 -24.10
CA GLU A 90 38.24 0.75 -24.84
C GLU A 90 36.92 1.34 -25.34
N GLY A 91 36.16 2.00 -24.46
CA GLY A 91 34.87 2.62 -24.79
C GLY A 91 35.00 3.65 -25.91
N MET A 92 36.03 4.49 -25.85
CA MET A 92 36.33 5.46 -26.91
C MET A 92 36.77 4.79 -28.21
N TYR A 93 37.60 3.74 -28.14
CA TYR A 93 38.01 2.96 -29.30
C TYR A 93 36.82 2.27 -29.99
N ASN A 94 35.87 1.75 -29.22
CA ASN A 94 34.64 1.17 -29.73
C ASN A 94 33.70 2.24 -30.31
N ALA A 95 33.70 3.43 -29.73
CA ALA A 95 32.95 4.59 -30.23
C ALA A 95 33.56 5.28 -31.45
N ARG A 96 34.76 4.88 -31.91
CA ARG A 96 35.50 5.57 -33.00
C ARG A 96 34.69 5.78 -34.28
N LEU A 97 33.79 4.85 -34.61
CA LEU A 97 32.96 4.91 -35.81
C LEU A 97 31.77 5.87 -35.67
N ASN A 98 31.38 6.22 -34.45
CA ASN A 98 30.28 7.16 -34.17
C ASN A 98 30.57 8.00 -32.91
N LEU A 99 31.68 8.73 -32.97
CA LEU A 99 32.13 9.60 -31.89
C LEU A 99 31.09 10.67 -31.50
N PRO A 100 30.35 11.31 -32.44
CA PRO A 100 29.33 12.29 -32.08
C PRO A 100 28.22 11.72 -31.19
N SER A 101 27.74 10.50 -31.48
CA SER A 101 26.72 9.83 -30.67
C SER A 101 27.24 9.50 -29.26
N TRP A 102 28.50 9.05 -29.17
CA TRP A 102 29.13 8.79 -27.88
C TRP A 102 29.29 10.05 -27.04
N ILE A 103 29.81 11.15 -27.62
CA ILE A 103 29.92 12.46 -26.94
C ILE A 103 28.54 12.95 -26.49
N ASN A 104 27.50 12.77 -27.32
CA ASN A 104 26.15 13.16 -26.96
C ASN A 104 25.62 12.36 -25.75
N ARG A 105 25.87 11.05 -25.69
CA ARG A 105 25.50 10.21 -24.54
C ARG A 105 26.29 10.59 -23.29
N PHE A 106 27.59 10.82 -23.43
CA PHE A 106 28.46 11.24 -22.34
C PHE A 106 28.02 12.59 -21.74
N SER A 107 27.82 13.60 -22.59
CA SER A 107 27.35 14.92 -22.18
C SER A 107 25.93 14.88 -21.59
N THR A 108 25.04 14.05 -22.14
CA THR A 108 23.70 13.83 -21.56
C THR A 108 23.78 13.22 -20.17
N SER A 109 24.66 12.23 -19.96
CA SER A 109 24.88 11.61 -18.64
C SER A 109 25.38 12.62 -17.62
N LEU A 110 26.43 13.39 -17.97
CA LEU A 110 26.97 14.46 -17.11
C LEU A 110 25.90 15.51 -16.76
N THR A 111 25.10 15.92 -17.75
CA THR A 111 24.04 16.90 -17.55
C THR A 111 22.92 16.35 -16.65
N ASN A 112 22.60 15.06 -16.78
CA ASN A 112 21.62 14.40 -15.92
C ASN A 112 22.11 14.31 -14.48
N GLU A 113 23.39 13.99 -14.28
CA GLU A 113 24.01 13.96 -12.95
C GLU A 113 23.94 15.32 -12.26
N VAL A 114 24.34 16.38 -12.96
CA VAL A 114 24.22 17.76 -12.45
C VAL A 114 22.76 18.14 -12.20
N ARG A 115 21.80 17.64 -12.99
CA ARG A 115 20.37 17.92 -12.78
C ARG A 115 19.79 17.22 -11.55
N LEU A 116 20.27 16.01 -11.25
CA LEU A 116 19.77 15.20 -10.12
C LEU A 116 20.45 15.57 -8.80
N HIS A 117 21.76 15.81 -8.85
CA HIS A 117 22.59 16.02 -7.65
C HIS A 117 23.08 17.47 -7.49
N GLY A 118 22.89 18.32 -8.49
CA GLY A 118 23.24 19.73 -8.41
C GLY A 118 22.41 20.47 -7.38
N SER A 119 23.08 21.29 -6.57
CA SER A 119 22.42 22.22 -5.65
C SER A 119 22.50 23.64 -6.19
N VAL A 120 21.40 24.37 -6.04
CA VAL A 120 21.31 25.78 -6.42
C VAL A 120 21.32 26.59 -5.14
N ARG A 121 22.28 27.52 -5.02
CA ARG A 121 22.47 28.37 -3.83
C ARG A 121 21.23 29.22 -3.52
N ASP A 122 20.58 29.75 -4.54
CA ASP A 122 19.35 30.53 -4.44
C ASP A 122 18.30 30.04 -5.45
N LYS A 123 17.35 29.23 -4.96
CA LYS A 123 16.28 28.65 -5.78
C LYS A 123 15.28 29.67 -6.29
N GLN A 124 15.18 30.84 -5.67
CA GLN A 124 14.22 31.87 -6.09
C GLN A 124 14.78 32.76 -7.18
N ARG A 125 16.09 33.05 -7.16
CA ARG A 125 16.74 33.85 -8.20
C ARG A 125 17.13 33.05 -9.44
N HIS A 126 17.44 31.76 -9.28
CA HIS A 126 17.85 30.91 -10.39
C HIS A 126 16.71 29.98 -10.80
N GLN A 127 15.73 30.57 -11.49
CA GLN A 127 14.59 29.84 -12.03
C GLN A 127 14.77 29.60 -13.52
N TYR A 128 14.32 28.42 -13.94
CA TYR A 128 14.16 28.05 -15.33
C TYR A 128 12.70 27.67 -15.55
N SER A 129 12.05 28.27 -16.53
CA SER A 129 10.65 27.99 -16.83
C SER A 129 10.58 26.66 -17.59
N GLY A 130 10.22 25.59 -16.88
CA GLY A 130 10.14 24.25 -17.45
C GLY A 130 9.25 23.33 -16.63
N GLN A 131 8.80 22.25 -17.26
CA GLN A 131 8.09 21.18 -16.57
C GLN A 131 9.10 20.26 -15.91
N ALA A 132 8.99 20.08 -14.60
CA ALA A 132 9.79 19.14 -13.83
C ALA A 132 8.89 18.03 -13.30
N TYR A 133 9.29 16.78 -13.53
CA TYR A 133 8.61 15.61 -12.98
C TYR A 133 9.32 15.19 -11.70
N LYS A 134 8.54 14.84 -10.68
CA LYS A 134 9.04 14.23 -9.44
C LYS A 134 8.50 12.82 -9.33
N ILE A 135 9.30 11.93 -8.76
CA ILE A 135 8.82 10.60 -8.38
C ILE A 135 7.79 10.81 -7.27
N ALA A 136 6.56 10.38 -7.54
CA ALA A 136 5.47 10.38 -6.58
C ALA A 136 4.89 8.98 -6.54
N GLN A 137 4.64 8.46 -5.34
CA GLN A 137 3.98 7.17 -5.17
C GLN A 137 2.51 7.33 -5.53
N MET A 138 2.08 6.71 -6.64
CA MET A 138 0.70 6.69 -7.07
C MET A 138 0.12 5.30 -6.81
N ILE A 139 -0.94 5.22 -6.01
CA ILE A 139 -1.68 3.98 -5.79
C ILE A 139 -2.79 3.93 -6.84
N ILE A 140 -2.65 3.04 -7.82
CA ILE A 140 -3.69 2.80 -8.82
C ILE A 140 -4.64 1.76 -8.23
N VAL A 141 -5.80 2.20 -7.76
CA VAL A 141 -6.84 1.31 -7.24
C VAL A 141 -7.63 0.74 -8.41
N GLU A 142 -7.40 -0.54 -8.71
CA GLU A 142 -8.23 -1.27 -9.66
C GLU A 142 -9.56 -1.68 -9.01
N TRP A 143 -10.60 -0.88 -9.25
CA TRP A 143 -11.95 -1.09 -8.71
C TRP A 143 -12.56 -2.46 -9.03
N LYS A 144 -12.07 -3.14 -10.08
CA LYS A 144 -12.50 -4.50 -10.44
C LYS A 144 -12.28 -5.51 -9.31
N TRP A 145 -11.20 -5.36 -8.55
CA TRP A 145 -10.88 -6.27 -7.43
C TRP A 145 -11.74 -6.03 -6.20
N LEU A 146 -12.29 -4.82 -6.04
CA LEU A 146 -13.22 -4.51 -4.95
C LEU A 146 -14.61 -5.10 -5.15
N LEU A 147 -14.95 -5.50 -6.38
CA LEU A 147 -16.26 -6.08 -6.69
C LEU A 147 -16.48 -7.43 -5.97
N PHE A 148 -15.45 -8.27 -5.90
CA PHE A 148 -15.52 -9.60 -5.28
C PHE A 148 -15.80 -9.56 -3.77
N PRO A 149 -15.00 -8.88 -2.92
CA PRO A 149 -15.28 -8.82 -1.49
C PRO A 149 -16.59 -8.09 -1.19
N THR A 150 -16.92 -7.03 -1.94
CA THR A 150 -18.19 -6.32 -1.78
C THR A 150 -19.39 -7.23 -2.11
N GLY A 151 -19.27 -8.03 -3.17
CA GLY A 151 -20.28 -9.03 -3.53
C GLY A 151 -20.49 -10.07 -2.44
N LEU A 152 -19.41 -10.59 -1.85
CA LEU A 152 -19.51 -11.54 -0.74
C LEU A 152 -20.20 -10.94 0.50
N ILE A 153 -19.93 -9.67 0.81
CA ILE A 153 -20.59 -8.97 1.92
C ILE A 153 -22.09 -8.80 1.64
N ILE A 154 -22.48 -8.42 0.43
CA ILE A 154 -23.89 -8.28 0.07
C ILE A 154 -24.61 -9.64 0.18
N ILE A 155 -23.98 -10.70 -0.33
CA ILE A 155 -24.54 -12.06 -0.26
C ILE A 155 -24.67 -12.53 1.19
N SER A 156 -23.67 -12.29 2.05
CA SER A 156 -23.72 -12.70 3.46
C SER A 156 -24.83 -11.99 4.23
N VAL A 157 -24.98 -10.68 4.02
CA VAL A 157 -26.06 -9.88 4.61
C VAL A 157 -27.42 -10.37 4.12
N TYR A 158 -27.55 -10.65 2.82
CA TYR A 158 -28.77 -11.22 2.25
C TYR A 158 -29.13 -12.55 2.91
N TYR A 159 -28.18 -13.49 3.03
CA TYR A 159 -28.41 -14.78 3.68
C TYR A 159 -28.79 -14.61 5.15
N LEU A 160 -28.14 -13.69 5.87
CA LEU A 160 -28.46 -13.42 7.27
C LEU A 160 -29.92 -12.96 7.42
N PHE A 161 -30.35 -11.95 6.66
CA PHE A 161 -31.73 -11.47 6.72
C PHE A 161 -32.72 -12.54 6.30
N HIS A 162 -32.42 -13.30 5.25
CA HIS A 162 -33.25 -14.40 4.80
C HIS A 162 -33.41 -15.47 5.91
N THR A 163 -32.33 -15.79 6.62
CA THR A 163 -32.35 -16.77 7.71
C THR A 163 -33.13 -16.27 8.92
N ILE A 164 -33.00 -14.98 9.28
CA ILE A 164 -33.78 -14.37 10.36
C ILE A 164 -35.27 -14.37 10.03
N ILE A 165 -35.66 -13.94 8.83
CA ILE A 165 -37.07 -13.89 8.43
C ILE A 165 -37.66 -15.30 8.39
N ARG A 166 -36.92 -16.28 7.86
CA ARG A 166 -37.38 -17.67 7.79
C ARG A 166 -37.49 -18.30 9.18
N GLY A 167 -36.51 -18.09 10.05
CA GLY A 167 -36.58 -18.53 11.45
C GLY A 167 -37.74 -17.89 12.22
N ALA A 168 -38.00 -16.60 12.00
CA ALA A 168 -39.13 -15.89 12.62
C ALA A 168 -40.50 -16.36 12.11
N ARG A 169 -40.61 -16.76 10.84
CA ARG A 169 -41.87 -17.28 10.25
C ARG A 169 -42.13 -18.74 10.59
N ASP A 170 -41.08 -19.55 10.64
CA ASP A 170 -41.19 -21.00 10.86
C ASP A 170 -41.30 -21.34 12.36
N GLY A 171 -41.30 -20.34 13.25
CA GLY A 171 -41.54 -20.52 14.69
C GLY A 171 -40.57 -21.51 15.34
N ILE A 172 -39.37 -21.65 14.77
CA ILE A 172 -38.38 -22.63 15.22
C ILE A 172 -37.93 -22.20 16.62
N SER A 173 -38.37 -22.94 17.63
CA SER A 173 -37.91 -22.73 19.00
C SER A 173 -36.39 -22.87 18.99
N VAL A 174 -35.71 -21.83 19.47
CA VAL A 174 -34.26 -21.85 19.57
C VAL A 174 -33.93 -23.03 20.47
N TRP A 175 -33.24 -24.02 19.92
CA TRP A 175 -32.84 -25.31 20.51
C TRP A 175 -32.25 -25.28 21.94
N LYS A 176 -32.03 -24.08 22.50
CA LYS A 176 -31.49 -23.83 23.82
C LYS A 176 -32.55 -23.57 24.91
N SER A 177 -33.83 -23.38 24.56
CA SER A 177 -34.85 -22.94 25.54
C SER A 177 -35.49 -24.08 26.33
N ASP A 178 -36.01 -25.12 25.67
CA ASP A 178 -36.94 -26.06 26.34
C ASP A 178 -36.28 -27.37 26.85
N SER A 179 -35.23 -27.86 26.21
CA SER A 179 -34.71 -29.22 26.50
C SER A 179 -33.59 -29.25 27.55
N LEU A 180 -32.96 -28.11 27.83
CA LEU A 180 -31.74 -28.03 28.64
C LEU A 180 -32.01 -28.31 30.14
N PRO A 181 -33.08 -27.78 30.76
CA PRO A 181 -33.38 -28.07 32.17
C PRO A 181 -33.69 -29.55 32.44
N MET A 182 -34.37 -30.23 31.51
CA MET A 182 -34.68 -31.66 31.63
C MET A 182 -33.45 -32.56 31.62
N LEU A 183 -32.41 -32.17 30.87
CA LEU A 183 -31.20 -32.99 30.71
C LEU A 183 -30.33 -32.98 31.98
N PHE A 184 -30.36 -31.89 32.75
CA PHE A 184 -29.44 -31.68 33.87
C PHE A 184 -30.10 -31.77 35.25
N CYS A 185 -31.40 -32.05 35.35
CA CYS A 185 -32.13 -32.09 36.61
C CYS A 185 -32.92 -33.40 36.76
N ARG A 186 -32.83 -34.05 37.93
CA ARG A 186 -33.74 -35.13 38.31
C ARG A 186 -35.08 -34.50 38.69
N ILE A 187 -36.11 -34.77 37.88
CA ILE A 187 -37.46 -34.23 38.03
C ILE A 187 -38.37 -35.38 38.49
N ASP A 188 -39.30 -35.09 39.40
CA ASP A 188 -40.28 -36.07 39.89
C ASP A 188 -41.10 -36.71 38.74
N ALA A 189 -41.42 -38.00 38.88
CA ALA A 189 -42.11 -38.77 37.84
C ALA A 189 -43.49 -38.19 37.44
N SER A 190 -44.16 -37.48 38.37
CA SER A 190 -45.44 -36.81 38.11
C SER A 190 -45.32 -35.63 37.14
N ILE A 191 -44.20 -34.91 37.20
CA ILE A 191 -43.90 -33.78 36.31
C ILE A 191 -43.39 -34.33 34.98
N LEU A 192 -42.51 -35.34 35.01
CA LEU A 192 -41.98 -35.98 33.79
C LEU A 192 -43.08 -36.56 32.90
N ALA A 193 -44.15 -37.12 33.49
CA ALA A 193 -45.30 -37.63 32.75
C ALA A 193 -46.04 -36.53 31.97
N ARG A 194 -46.09 -35.29 32.49
CA ARG A 194 -46.71 -34.13 31.83
C ARG A 194 -45.80 -33.45 30.81
N VAL A 195 -44.49 -33.60 30.98
CA VAL A 195 -43.46 -33.08 30.09
C VAL A 195 -43.41 -33.83 28.76
N GLY A 196 -43.64 -35.15 28.79
CA GLY A 196 -43.59 -36.01 27.59
C GLY A 196 -44.49 -35.54 26.45
N ASP A 197 -45.71 -35.08 26.79
CA ASP A 197 -46.70 -34.63 25.81
C ASP A 197 -46.40 -33.22 25.23
N GLY A 198 -45.57 -32.42 25.91
CA GLY A 198 -45.24 -31.04 25.51
C GLY A 198 -43.92 -30.89 24.76
N MET A 199 -43.12 -31.95 24.63
CA MET A 199 -41.73 -31.87 24.16
C MET A 199 -41.58 -31.85 22.62
N ASP A 200 -42.57 -32.37 21.89
CA ASP A 200 -42.58 -32.39 20.42
C ASP A 200 -43.19 -31.12 19.79
N VAL A 201 -43.69 -30.19 20.62
CA VAL A 201 -44.38 -28.97 20.18
C VAL A 201 -43.54 -27.74 20.54
N PRO A 202 -43.33 -26.78 19.61
CA PRO A 202 -42.62 -25.55 19.93
C PRO A 202 -43.34 -24.76 21.04
N ASN A 203 -42.62 -24.39 22.10
CA ASN A 203 -43.14 -23.81 23.34
C ASN A 203 -44.17 -24.70 24.08
N GLY A 204 -44.20 -26.01 23.80
CA GLY A 204 -45.14 -26.93 24.42
C GLY A 204 -44.83 -27.17 25.90
N LEU A 205 -43.57 -27.04 26.31
CA LEU A 205 -43.15 -27.25 27.69
C LEU A 205 -43.60 -26.11 28.62
N ASP A 206 -43.50 -24.86 28.17
CA ASP A 206 -43.98 -23.68 28.91
C ASP A 206 -45.49 -23.77 29.16
N ASN A 207 -46.25 -24.20 28.15
CA ASN A 207 -47.69 -24.43 28.28
C ASN A 207 -48.05 -25.64 29.17
N ALA A 208 -47.28 -26.72 29.12
CA ALA A 208 -47.60 -27.96 29.83
C ALA A 208 -47.21 -27.92 31.31
N VAL A 209 -46.08 -27.27 31.63
CA VAL A 209 -45.41 -27.38 32.94
C VAL A 209 -44.92 -26.02 33.48
N GLY A 210 -44.96 -24.94 32.70
CA GLY A 210 -44.47 -23.62 33.12
C GLY A 210 -45.13 -23.03 34.37
N GLU A 211 -46.38 -23.43 34.66
CA GLU A 211 -47.11 -22.99 35.87
C GLU A 211 -46.91 -23.88 37.11
N VAL A 212 -46.20 -25.01 36.98
CA VAL A 212 -45.98 -25.95 38.09
C VAL A 212 -44.93 -25.38 39.03
N LYS A 213 -45.37 -24.94 40.21
CA LYS A 213 -44.45 -24.53 41.28
C LYS A 213 -43.77 -25.76 41.86
N VAL A 214 -42.44 -25.78 41.79
CA VAL A 214 -41.61 -26.86 42.32
C VAL A 214 -40.73 -26.36 43.46
N CYS A 215 -40.49 -27.22 44.45
CA CYS A 215 -39.46 -27.04 45.45
C CYS A 215 -38.31 -28.02 45.17
N LEU A 216 -37.09 -27.60 45.51
CA LEU A 216 -35.91 -28.46 45.42
C LEU A 216 -35.71 -29.13 46.78
N LEU A 217 -35.91 -30.44 46.83
CA LEU A 217 -35.77 -31.24 48.05
C LEU A 217 -34.60 -32.20 47.89
N ARG A 218 -33.88 -32.43 48.99
CA ARG A 218 -32.81 -33.42 49.04
C ARG A 218 -33.39 -34.74 49.54
N GLU A 219 -33.29 -35.79 48.73
CA GLU A 219 -33.73 -37.13 49.13
C GLU A 219 -32.68 -37.81 50.02
N ASP A 220 -33.09 -38.86 50.74
CA ASP A 220 -32.24 -39.59 51.69
C ASP A 220 -31.01 -40.24 51.03
N ASP A 221 -31.06 -40.47 49.71
CA ASP A 221 -29.95 -40.95 48.88
C ASP A 221 -28.91 -39.83 48.56
N GLY A 222 -29.15 -38.61 49.04
CA GLY A 222 -28.25 -37.46 48.92
C GLY A 222 -28.44 -36.61 47.66
N ASP A 223 -29.29 -37.06 46.73
CA ASP A 223 -29.61 -36.38 45.48
C ASP A 223 -30.65 -35.26 45.65
N TRP A 224 -30.57 -34.24 44.79
CA TRP A 224 -31.51 -33.12 44.76
C TRP A 224 -32.56 -33.34 43.67
N VAL A 225 -33.84 -33.31 44.04
CA VAL A 225 -34.97 -33.58 43.15
C VAL A 225 -35.99 -32.45 43.23
N PHE A 226 -36.51 -32.04 42.07
CA PHE A 226 -37.61 -31.07 41.99
C PHE A 226 -38.96 -31.77 42.21
N LYS A 227 -39.66 -31.43 43.29
CA LYS A 227 -41.00 -31.96 43.63
C LYS A 227 -42.05 -30.85 43.60
N PRO A 228 -43.30 -31.14 43.22
CA PRO A 228 -44.38 -30.14 43.23
C PRO A 228 -44.73 -29.74 44.67
N ILE A 229 -45.10 -28.46 44.87
CA ILE A 229 -45.49 -27.91 46.18
C ILE A 229 -46.92 -28.36 46.54
N GLU A 230 -47.09 -29.64 46.83
CA GLU A 230 -48.27 -30.22 47.51
C GLU A 230 -47.80 -31.47 48.27
N SER A 231 -46.99 -31.28 49.33
CA SER A 231 -46.61 -32.35 50.28
C SER A 231 -45.86 -31.79 51.49
N GLU A 232 -46.49 -30.87 52.22
CA GLU A 232 -46.10 -30.57 53.62
C GLU A 232 -47.37 -30.58 54.47
N GLU A 233 -47.92 -31.77 54.74
CA GLU A 233 -48.87 -31.94 55.86
C GLU A 233 -48.83 -33.34 56.50
N SER A 234 -47.81 -34.17 56.27
CA SER A 234 -47.77 -35.52 56.88
C SER A 234 -46.42 -35.96 57.48
N SER A 235 -45.48 -35.04 57.71
CA SER A 235 -44.14 -35.42 58.22
C SER A 235 -43.69 -34.65 59.47
N SER A 236 -44.61 -34.01 60.20
CA SER A 236 -44.29 -33.29 61.44
C SER A 236 -45.18 -33.72 62.61
N GLU A 237 -45.29 -35.03 62.87
CA GLU A 237 -45.88 -35.51 64.13
C GLU A 237 -45.38 -36.92 64.49
N SER A 238 -44.07 -37.05 64.74
CA SER A 238 -43.52 -38.17 65.53
C SER A 238 -42.11 -37.82 66.00
N ASP A 239 -42.01 -36.93 66.99
CA ASP A 239 -40.87 -36.87 67.92
C ASP A 239 -41.25 -35.98 69.10
N SER A 240 -41.97 -36.55 70.07
CA SER A 240 -42.01 -36.15 71.48
C SER A 240 -42.71 -37.25 72.29
N ASP A 241 -41.98 -37.72 73.32
CA ASP A 241 -42.26 -38.75 74.34
C ASP A 241 -41.99 -40.23 74.01
#